data_AF-A0A4Y8D3T9-F1
#
_entry.id   AF-A0A4Y8D3T9-F1
#
_cell.length_a   1.000
_cell.length_b   1.000
_cell.length_c   1.000
_cell.angle_alpha   90.00
_cell.angle_beta   90.00
_cell.angle_gamma   90.00
#
_symmetry.space_group_name_H-M   'P 1'
#
loop_
_entity.id
_entity.type
_entity.pdbx_description
1 polymer ?
#
loop_
_entity_poly.entity_id
_entity_poly.type
_entity_poly.pdbx_seq_one_letter_code
_entity_poly.pdbx_strand_id
1 'polypeptide(L)'
;MSFVTRRALSTLIPPKVASPSGLGAAKDAARMQRVVSFYEKLPRGPAPEIKAKGLLGRYQAKNFGKNPSATPIIHALIFLVGIGYAQNYYFHLRHHKNNAH
;
A
#
# COMPACT_ATOMS: atom_id res chain seq x y z
N MET A 1 41.00 16.78 -2.41
CA MET A 1 39.65 16.32 -2.80
C MET A 1 39.19 17.09 -4.03
N SER A 2 39.36 16.49 -5.21
CA SER A 2 39.25 17.11 -6.55
C SER A 2 37.88 17.76 -6.83
N PHE A 3 37.91 19.03 -7.27
CA PHE A 3 36.73 19.77 -7.75
C PHE A 3 36.17 19.20 -9.07
N VAL A 4 36.99 18.46 -9.84
CA VAL A 4 36.62 17.92 -11.17
C VAL A 4 35.60 16.78 -11.05
N THR A 5 35.75 15.90 -10.05
CA THR A 5 34.82 14.80 -9.81
C THR A 5 33.42 15.30 -9.43
N ARG A 6 33.33 16.44 -8.71
CA ARG A 6 32.04 17.07 -8.37
C ARG A 6 31.34 17.67 -9.59
N ARG A 7 32.08 18.28 -10.53
CA ARG A 7 31.50 18.87 -11.76
C ARG A 7 30.95 17.81 -12.71
N ALA A 8 31.61 16.64 -12.82
CA ALA A 8 31.13 15.51 -13.63
C ALA A 8 29.82 14.89 -13.09
N LEU A 9 29.63 14.88 -11.76
CA LEU A 9 28.39 14.42 -11.12
C LEU A 9 27.26 15.46 -11.21
N SER A 10 27.59 16.75 -11.28
CA SER A 10 26.59 17.83 -11.41
C SER A 10 25.89 17.88 -12.77
N THR A 11 26.44 17.29 -13.83
CA THR A 11 25.77 17.16 -15.14
C THR A 11 24.94 15.89 -15.27
N LEU A 12 25.16 14.90 -14.39
CA LEU A 12 24.40 13.64 -14.38
C LEU A 12 23.07 13.78 -13.62
N ILE A 13 23.05 14.64 -12.59
CA ILE A 13 21.86 14.89 -11.78
C ILE A 13 21.14 16.10 -12.37
N PRO A 14 19.98 15.93 -13.00
CA PRO A 14 19.23 17.06 -13.55
C PRO A 14 18.87 18.04 -12.43
N PRO A 15 18.86 19.36 -12.71
CA PRO A 15 18.53 20.37 -11.71
C PRO A 15 17.13 20.14 -11.16
N LYS A 16 16.89 20.59 -9.92
CA LYS A 16 15.59 20.44 -9.25
C LYS A 16 14.53 21.25 -10.00
N VAL A 17 13.84 20.60 -10.93
CA VAL A 17 12.77 21.19 -11.72
C VAL A 17 11.49 21.21 -10.88
N ALA A 18 10.80 22.35 -10.88
CA ALA A 18 9.58 22.54 -10.08
C ALA A 18 8.44 21.57 -10.48
N SER A 19 8.40 21.18 -11.76
CA SER A 19 7.60 20.04 -12.23
C SER A 19 8.20 19.49 -13.53
N PRO A 20 8.50 18.18 -13.63
CA PRO A 20 8.95 17.57 -14.90
C PRO A 20 7.93 17.73 -16.03
N SER A 21 6.65 17.72 -15.68
CA SER A 21 5.52 17.86 -16.61
C SER A 21 5.35 19.27 -17.18
N GLY A 22 5.91 20.31 -16.56
CA GLY A 22 5.80 21.69 -17.03
C GLY A 22 6.85 22.12 -18.08
N LEU A 23 7.88 21.29 -18.31
CA LEU A 23 9.03 21.66 -19.14
C LEU A 23 8.83 21.37 -20.64
N GLY A 24 8.06 20.34 -20.98
CA GLY A 24 7.80 19.92 -22.36
C GLY A 24 6.32 19.96 -22.78
N ALA A 25 5.41 20.28 -21.85
CA ALA A 25 4.00 20.40 -22.18
C ALA A 25 3.75 21.72 -22.93
N ALA A 26 3.12 21.63 -24.11
CA ALA A 26 2.59 22.80 -24.79
C ALA A 26 1.69 23.58 -23.81
N LYS A 27 1.98 24.88 -23.61
CA LYS A 27 1.31 25.70 -22.61
C LYS A 27 -0.21 25.70 -22.79
N ASP A 28 -0.67 25.57 -24.03
CA ASP A 28 -2.09 25.46 -24.38
C ASP A 28 -2.71 24.12 -23.97
N ALA A 29 -1.99 23.00 -24.13
CA ALA A 29 -2.44 21.69 -23.65
C ALA A 29 -2.57 21.66 -22.12
N ALA A 30 -1.60 22.25 -21.41
CA ALA A 30 -1.65 22.38 -19.96
C ALA A 30 -2.80 23.30 -19.50
N ARG A 31 -3.10 24.38 -20.24
CA ARG A 31 -4.25 25.25 -19.98
C ARG A 31 -5.56 24.50 -20.21
N MET A 32 -5.66 23.75 -21.31
CA MET A 32 -6.86 22.96 -21.63
C MET A 32 -7.12 21.86 -20.59
N GLN A 33 -6.08 21.15 -20.14
CA GLN A 33 -6.19 20.17 -19.05
C GLN A 33 -6.72 20.78 -17.76
N ARG A 34 -6.32 22.01 -17.41
CA ARG A 34 -6.84 22.70 -16.21
C ARG A 34 -8.34 22.98 -16.34
N VAL A 35 -8.80 23.43 -17.51
CA VAL A 35 -10.23 23.69 -17.77
C VAL A 35 -11.04 22.39 -17.69
N VAL A 36 -10.59 21.33 -18.35
CA VAL A 36 -11.23 20.01 -18.27
C VAL A 36 -11.27 19.51 -16.83
N SER A 37 -10.15 19.58 -16.11
CA SER A 37 -10.07 19.14 -14.72
C SER A 37 -10.96 19.97 -13.77
N PHE A 38 -11.18 21.25 -14.08
CA PHE A 38 -12.10 22.10 -13.33
C PHE A 38 -13.53 21.61 -13.51
N TYR A 39 -13.94 21.30 -14.75
CA TYR A 39 -15.27 20.78 -15.04
C TYR A 39 -15.51 19.35 -14.55
N GLU A 40 -14.47 18.51 -14.56
CA GLU A 40 -14.49 17.17 -13.98
C GLU A 40 -14.65 17.19 -12.46
N LYS A 41 -14.02 18.17 -11.79
CA LYS A 41 -13.97 18.31 -10.33
C LYS A 41 -15.02 19.27 -9.78
N LEU A 42 -16.04 19.67 -10.55
CA LEU A 42 -17.18 20.33 -9.91
C LEU A 42 -17.66 19.44 -8.76
N PRO A 43 -18.05 20.02 -7.61
CA PRO A 43 -18.55 19.26 -6.47
C PRO A 43 -19.80 18.48 -6.86
N ARG A 44 -19.60 17.30 -7.46
CA ARG A 44 -20.56 16.21 -7.46
C ARG A 44 -20.56 15.76 -6.00
N GLY A 45 -21.73 15.63 -5.39
CA GLY A 45 -21.86 15.30 -3.97
C GLY A 45 -20.97 14.12 -3.54
N PRO A 46 -20.82 13.88 -2.23
CA PRO A 46 -19.87 12.89 -1.71
C PRO A 46 -20.00 11.56 -2.45
N ALA A 47 -18.87 11.07 -2.97
CA ALA A 47 -18.85 9.81 -3.71
C ALA A 47 -19.47 8.71 -2.84
N PRO A 48 -20.34 7.85 -3.40
CA PRO A 48 -21.00 6.82 -2.62
C PRO A 48 -19.97 5.93 -1.95
N GLU A 49 -20.18 5.65 -0.66
CA GLU A 49 -19.29 4.77 0.09
C GLU A 49 -19.20 3.41 -0.61
N ILE A 50 -17.96 2.93 -0.81
CA ILE A 50 -17.70 1.66 -1.47
C ILE A 50 -18.26 0.55 -0.60
N LYS A 51 -19.45 0.05 -0.95
CA LYS A 51 -20.06 -1.09 -0.27
C LYS A 51 -19.17 -2.30 -0.47
N ALA A 52 -18.56 -2.76 0.61
CA ALA A 52 -17.77 -3.98 0.63
C ALA A 52 -18.60 -5.18 0.11
N LYS A 53 -18.11 -5.81 -0.96
CA LYS A 53 -18.68 -7.04 -1.51
C LYS A 53 -17.77 -8.22 -1.19
N GLY A 54 -18.37 -9.40 -1.00
CA GLY A 54 -17.64 -10.63 -0.67
C GLY A 54 -17.14 -10.68 0.78
N LEU A 55 -16.64 -11.86 1.18
CA LEU A 55 -16.18 -12.12 2.55
C LEU A 55 -14.94 -11.27 2.90
N LEU A 56 -13.95 -11.24 2.00
CA LEU A 56 -12.73 -10.44 2.19
C LEU A 56 -13.03 -8.94 2.20
N GLY A 57 -13.92 -8.46 1.33
CA GLY A 57 -14.30 -7.04 1.30
C GLY A 57 -14.96 -6.61 2.60
N ARG A 58 -15.85 -7.44 3.18
CA ARG A 58 -16.48 -7.17 4.49
C ARG A 58 -15.46 -7.12 5.62
N TYR A 59 -14.52 -8.06 5.62
CA TYR A 59 -13.43 -8.09 6.60
C TYR A 59 -12.53 -6.85 6.46
N GLN A 60 -12.21 -6.44 5.23
CA GLN A 60 -11.42 -5.25 4.96
C GLN A 60 -12.15 -3.98 5.44
N ALA A 61 -13.41 -3.82 5.09
CA ALA A 61 -14.19 -2.65 5.51
C ALA A 61 -14.35 -2.57 7.04
N LYS A 62 -14.47 -3.70 7.72
CA LYS A 62 -14.58 -3.75 9.19
C LYS A 62 -13.29 -3.36 9.91
N ASN A 63 -12.14 -3.82 9.43
CA ASN A 63 -10.89 -3.71 10.18
C ASN A 63 -9.90 -2.66 9.63
N PHE A 64 -10.03 -2.27 8.36
CA PHE A 64 -9.16 -1.32 7.65
C PHE A 64 -9.93 -0.14 7.04
N GLY A 65 -11.24 -0.05 7.29
CA GLY A 65 -12.08 1.03 6.80
C GLY A 65 -11.94 2.30 7.64
N LYS A 66 -13.07 2.99 7.85
CA LYS A 66 -13.14 4.27 8.57
C LYS A 66 -12.60 4.23 10.00
N ASN A 67 -12.70 3.07 10.66
CA ASN A 67 -12.19 2.83 12.01
C ASN A 67 -11.14 1.70 11.95
N PRO A 68 -9.87 2.02 11.69
CA PRO A 68 -8.82 1.01 11.63
C PRO A 68 -8.65 0.36 13.01
N SER A 69 -8.54 -0.97 13.03
CA SER A 69 -8.40 -1.75 14.26
C SER A 69 -7.17 -2.66 14.18
N ALA A 70 -6.59 -2.99 15.33
CA ALA A 70 -5.49 -3.94 15.46
C ALA A 70 -5.94 -5.42 15.35
N THR A 71 -7.23 -5.68 15.19
CA THR A 71 -7.79 -7.03 15.03
C THR A 71 -7.11 -7.88 13.95
N PRO A 72 -6.65 -7.36 12.79
CA PRO A 72 -5.96 -8.21 11.81
C PRO A 72 -4.63 -8.74 12.30
N ILE A 73 -3.92 -7.98 13.15
CA ILE A 73 -2.66 -8.41 13.76
C ILE A 73 -2.94 -9.56 14.72
N ILE A 74 -3.99 -9.44 15.54
CA ILE A 74 -4.40 -10.50 16.48
C ILE A 74 -4.80 -11.77 15.71
N HIS A 75 -5.59 -11.66 14.64
CA HIS A 75 -5.95 -12.82 13.82
C HIS A 75 -4.72 -13.49 13.20
N ALA A 76 -3.74 -12.72 12.73
CA ALA A 76 -2.49 -13.28 12.19
C ALA A 76 -1.69 -14.04 13.25
N LEU A 77 -1.60 -13.50 14.48
CA LEU A 77 -0.93 -14.17 15.59
C LEU A 77 -1.63 -15.48 15.98
N ILE A 78 -2.96 -15.46 16.12
CA ILE A 78 -3.75 -16.65 16.43
C ILE A 78 -3.57 -17.71 15.34
N PHE A 79 -3.60 -17.30 14.06
CA PHE A 79 -3.39 -18.20 12.94
C PHE A 79 -2.01 -18.85 12.98
N LEU A 80 -0.96 -18.06 13.21
CA LEU A 80 0.42 -18.55 13.30
C LEU A 80 0.59 -19.53 14.46
N VAL A 81 0.11 -19.18 15.65
CA VAL A 81 0.20 -20.02 16.86
C VAL A 81 -0.61 -21.31 16.67
N GLY A 82 -1.83 -21.22 16.12
CA GLY A 82 -2.68 -22.38 15.87
C GLY A 82 -2.04 -23.38 14.91
N ILE A 83 -1.49 -22.90 13.79
CA ILE A 83 -0.78 -23.74 12.83
C ILE A 83 0.49 -24.32 13.45
N GLY A 84 1.29 -23.50 14.13
CA GLY A 84 2.52 -23.96 14.78
C GLY A 84 2.25 -25.05 15.82
N TYR A 85 1.20 -24.90 16.63
CA TYR A 85 0.79 -25.91 17.58
C TYR A 85 0.29 -27.18 16.89
N ALA A 86 -0.52 -27.07 15.84
CA ALA A 86 -0.99 -28.23 15.09
C ALA A 86 0.16 -29.01 14.45
N GLN A 87 1.15 -28.32 13.87
CA GLN A 87 2.37 -28.94 13.34
C GLN A 87 3.17 -29.62 14.45
N ASN A 88 3.43 -28.92 15.55
CA ASN A 88 4.16 -29.48 16.69
C ASN A 88 3.45 -30.73 17.25
N TYR A 89 2.11 -30.69 17.33
CA TYR A 89 1.32 -31.82 17.76
C TYR A 89 1.45 -33.02 16.81
N TYR A 90 1.32 -32.77 15.51
CA TYR A 90 1.37 -33.82 14.50
C TYR A 90 2.75 -34.48 14.40
N PHE A 91 3.83 -33.70 14.39
CA PHE A 91 5.18 -34.18 14.16
C PHE A 91 5.95 -34.59 15.42
N HIS A 92 5.65 -34.00 16.58
CA HIS A 92 6.39 -34.27 17.82
C HIS A 92 5.47 -34.85 18.90
N LEU A 93 4.49 -34.09 19.39
CA LEU A 93 3.79 -34.47 20.63
C LEU A 93 2.95 -35.75 20.51
N ARG A 94 2.38 -36.05 19.32
CA ARG A 94 1.60 -37.29 19.11
C ARG A 94 2.46 -38.55 19.25
N HIS A 95 3.73 -38.49 18.84
CA HIS A 95 4.62 -39.65 18.89
C HIS A 95 5.11 -39.95 20.30
N HIS A 96 5.28 -38.92 21.14
CA HIS A 96 5.59 -39.06 22.56
C HIS A 96 4.41 -39.56 23.41
N LYS A 97 3.17 -39.25 23.00
CA LYS A 97 1.97 -39.69 23.72
C LYS A 97 1.59 -41.15 23.41
N ASN A 98 1.84 -41.63 22.19
CA ASN A 98 1.34 -42.90 21.70
C ASN A 98 2.37 -44.04 21.65
N ASN A 99 3.65 -43.76 21.95
CA ASN A 99 4.69 -44.77 22.06
C ASN A 99 5.39 -44.62 23.40
N ALA A 100 5.64 -45.74 24.09
CA ALA A 100 6.52 -45.75 25.25
C ALA A 100 7.97 -45.52 24.78
N HIS A 101 8.69 -44.68 25.52
CA HIS A 101 10.12 -44.43 25.31
C HIS A 101 10.96 -45.69 25.50
#